data_AF-A0A7Z1HPK2-F1
#
_entry.id   AF-A0A7Z1HPK2-F1
#
_cell.length_a   1.000
_cell.length_b   1.000
_cell.length_c   1.000
_cell.angle_alpha   90.00
_cell.angle_beta   90.00
_cell.angle_gamma   90.00
#
_symmetry.space_group_name_H-M   'P 1'
#
loop_
_entity.id
_entity.type
_entity.pdbx_description
1 polymer ?
#
loop_
_entity_poly.entity_id
_entity_poly.type
_entity_poly.pdbx_seq_one_letter_code
_entity_poly.pdbx_strand_id
1 'polypeptide(L)'
;RQACLAQAINQHLSDWVTPVVTPGGLQMPCWLHEGIDEQQTLNAARRAGLNIAGMRQFWLTHPAPTGWLLGFAAFTPYEIENGVKLLRAALCAENARQAGS
;
A
#
# COMPACT_ATOMS: atom_id res chain seq x y z
N ARG A 1 10.14 8.83 10.34
CA ARG A 1 8.88 8.62 9.57
C ARG A 1 8.97 7.41 8.66
N GLN A 2 9.97 7.34 7.77
CA GLN A 2 10.19 6.16 6.91
C GLN A 2 10.27 4.84 7.70
N ALA A 3 11.09 4.79 8.77
CA ALA A 3 11.18 3.61 9.63
C ALA A 3 9.83 3.22 10.26
N CYS A 4 9.05 4.19 10.74
CA CYS A 4 7.70 3.94 11.26
C CYS A 4 6.77 3.37 10.19
N LEU A 5 6.80 3.90 8.96
CA LEU A 5 6.00 3.38 7.86
C LEU A 5 6.42 1.95 7.50
N ALA A 6 7.72 1.69 7.36
CA ALA A 6 8.23 0.33 7.08
C ALA A 6 7.80 -0.67 8.16
N GLN A 7 7.92 -0.29 9.44
CA GLN A 7 7.50 -1.13 10.56
C GLN A 7 5.99 -1.38 10.53
N ALA A 8 5.19 -0.35 10.33
CA ALA A 8 3.73 -0.48 10.26
C ALA A 8 3.31 -1.40 9.10
N ILE A 9 3.92 -1.23 7.92
CA ILE A 9 3.67 -2.10 6.76
C ILE A 9 4.05 -3.55 7.09
N ASN A 10 5.24 -3.78 7.63
CA ASN A 10 5.67 -5.13 8.01
C ASN A 10 4.77 -5.77 9.07
N GLN A 11 4.17 -4.97 9.96
CA GLN A 11 3.30 -5.48 11.01
C GLN A 11 1.87 -5.77 10.54
N HIS A 12 1.33 -4.94 9.63
CA HIS A 12 -0.10 -4.93 9.32
C HIS A 12 -0.42 -5.32 7.87
N LEU A 13 0.55 -5.20 6.97
CA LEU A 13 0.35 -5.34 5.52
C LEU A 13 1.29 -6.37 4.88
N SER A 14 1.99 -7.19 5.68
CA SER A 14 2.92 -8.21 5.20
C SER A 14 2.29 -9.28 4.32
N ASP A 15 0.98 -9.47 4.36
CA ASP A 15 0.30 -10.41 3.46
C ASP A 15 0.11 -9.82 2.04
N TRP A 16 0.16 -8.49 1.91
CA TRP A 16 -0.12 -7.80 0.65
C TRP A 16 1.13 -7.26 -0.06
N VAL A 17 2.08 -6.70 0.69
CA VAL A 17 3.19 -5.96 0.11
C VAL A 17 4.52 -6.16 0.83
N THR A 18 5.60 -5.99 0.07
CA THR A 18 6.97 -5.84 0.59
C THR A 18 7.43 -4.37 0.44
N PRO A 19 7.73 -3.66 1.55
CA PRO A 19 8.21 -2.28 1.49
C PRO A 19 9.69 -2.20 1.07
N VAL A 20 10.03 -1.18 0.28
CA VAL A 20 11.42 -0.85 -0.09
C VAL A 20 11.90 0.36 0.71
N VAL A 21 12.85 0.13 1.61
CA VAL A 21 13.51 1.21 2.34
C VAL A 21 14.60 1.82 1.47
N THR A 22 14.39 3.06 1.02
CA THR A 22 15.37 3.84 0.27
C THR A 22 16.24 4.67 1.21
N PRO A 23 17.51 4.99 0.86
CA PRO A 23 18.39 5.83 1.69
C PRO A 23 17.88 7.26 1.93
N GLY A 24 16.88 7.72 1.17
CA GLY A 24 16.22 9.01 1.31
C GLY A 24 14.93 9.08 0.49
N GLY A 25 14.22 10.19 0.59
CA GLY A 25 12.96 10.43 -0.13
C GLY A 25 11.79 10.77 0.78
N LEU A 26 10.62 10.99 0.17
CA LEU A 26 9.37 11.34 0.84
C LEU A 26 8.30 10.25 0.69
N GLN A 27 8.62 9.19 -0.05
CA GLN A 27 7.73 8.12 -0.45
C GLN A 27 8.42 6.76 -0.33
N MET A 28 7.62 5.73 -0.13
CA MET A 28 8.06 4.34 0.00
C MET A 28 7.39 3.49 -1.08
N PRO A 29 8.17 2.96 -2.03
CA PRO A 29 7.68 1.91 -2.92
C PRO A 29 7.35 0.65 -2.11
N CYS A 30 6.21 0.03 -2.43
CA CYS A 30 5.73 -1.19 -1.81
C CYS A 30 5.32 -2.16 -2.92
N TRP A 31 6.06 -3.25 -3.10
CA TRP A 31 5.77 -4.22 -4.14
C TRP A 31 4.62 -5.11 -3.72
N LEU A 32 3.61 -5.27 -4.58
CA LEU A 32 2.53 -6.20 -4.32
C LEU A 32 3.02 -7.64 -4.47
N HIS A 33 2.51 -8.51 -3.61
CA HIS A 33 2.73 -9.95 -3.74
C HIS A 33 2.01 -10.52 -4.95
N GLU A 34 2.49 -11.66 -5.43
CA GLU A 34 1.93 -12.34 -6.60
C GLU A 34 0.44 -12.67 -6.38
N GLY A 35 -0.36 -12.53 -7.43
CA GLY A 35 -1.81 -12.76 -7.39
C GLY A 35 -2.65 -11.61 -6.85
N ILE A 36 -2.03 -10.54 -6.35
CA ILE A 36 -2.76 -9.36 -5.86
C ILE A 36 -2.95 -8.34 -6.98
N ASP A 37 -4.20 -8.01 -7.28
CA ASP A 37 -4.54 -7.02 -8.30
C ASP A 37 -4.38 -5.58 -7.78
N GLU A 38 -3.47 -4.83 -8.40
CA GLU A 38 -3.19 -3.44 -8.03
C GLU A 38 -4.46 -2.57 -8.08
N GLN A 39 -5.24 -2.63 -9.16
CA GLN A 39 -6.40 -1.76 -9.34
C GLN A 39 -7.48 -2.01 -8.28
N GLN A 40 -7.70 -3.27 -7.89
CA GLN A 40 -8.61 -3.64 -6.83
C GLN A 40 -8.17 -3.07 -5.48
N THR A 41 -6.88 -3.19 -5.16
CA THR A 41 -6.35 -2.65 -3.90
C THR A 41 -6.44 -1.12 -3.83
N LEU A 42 -6.17 -0.42 -4.95
CA LEU A 42 -6.35 1.03 -5.06
C LEU A 42 -7.82 1.44 -4.87
N ASN A 43 -8.75 0.68 -5.45
CA ASN A 43 -10.18 0.91 -5.28
C ASN A 43 -10.63 0.68 -3.82
N ALA A 44 -10.11 -0.35 -3.15
CA ALA A 44 -10.39 -0.61 -1.74
C ALA A 44 -9.89 0.53 -0.85
N ALA A 45 -8.64 0.99 -1.06
CA ALA A 45 -8.07 2.13 -0.35
C ALA A 45 -8.90 3.40 -0.55
N ARG A 46 -9.27 3.71 -1.80
CA ARG A 46 -10.09 4.89 -2.14
C ARG A 46 -11.46 4.87 -1.46
N ARG A 47 -12.11 3.71 -1.38
CA ARG A 47 -13.39 3.56 -0.65
C ARG A 47 -13.25 3.83 0.85
N ALA A 48 -12.08 3.57 1.43
CA ALA A 48 -11.77 3.89 2.82
C ALA A 48 -11.29 5.34 3.02
N GLY A 49 -11.29 6.18 1.98
CA GLY A 49 -10.82 7.56 2.05
C GLY A 49 -9.29 7.70 1.99
N LEU A 50 -8.57 6.63 1.64
CA LEU A 50 -7.11 6.66 1.46
C LEU A 50 -6.76 6.86 -0.01
N ASN A 51 -5.98 7.91 -0.29
CA ASN A 51 -5.45 8.16 -1.62
C ASN A 51 -3.99 7.65 -1.70
N ILE A 52 -3.81 6.47 -2.28
CA ILE A 52 -2.50 5.87 -2.53
C ILE A 52 -2.27 5.77 -4.04
N ALA A 53 -1.02 5.92 -4.47
CA ALA A 53 -0.66 5.84 -5.88
C ALA A 53 -0.26 4.40 -6.26
N GLY A 54 -0.79 3.89 -7.37
CA GLY A 54 -0.30 2.65 -7.98
C GLY A 54 1.07 2.85 -8.63
N MET A 55 1.86 1.79 -8.72
CA MET A 55 3.18 1.87 -9.33
C MET A 55 3.07 1.82 -10.85
N ARG A 56 2.20 0.99 -11.44
CA ARG A 56 2.14 0.78 -12.91
C ARG A 56 2.15 2.05 -13.76
N GLN A 57 1.57 3.16 -13.30
CA GLN A 57 1.56 4.45 -14.01
C GLN A 57 2.96 5.05 -14.27
N PHE A 58 3.99 4.61 -13.56
CA PHE A 58 5.38 5.08 -13.73
C PHE A 58 6.20 4.17 -14.66
N TRP A 59 5.62 3.11 -15.22
CA TRP A 59 6.30 2.19 -16.13
C TRP A 59 5.78 2.35 -17.56
N LEU A 60 6.70 2.53 -18.51
CA LEU A 60 6.39 2.69 -19.93
C LEU A 60 6.34 1.36 -20.70
N THR A 61 6.73 0.25 -20.07
CA THR A 61 6.85 -1.07 -20.71
C THR A 61 6.11 -2.14 -19.92
N HIS A 62 5.61 -3.17 -20.61
CA HIS A 62 4.83 -4.26 -20.02
C HIS A 62 5.56 -5.62 -20.12
N PRO A 63 5.40 -6.51 -19.11
CA PRO A 63 4.55 -6.33 -17.93
C PRO A 63 5.17 -5.37 -16.90
N ALA A 64 4.35 -4.42 -16.43
CA ALA A 64 4.76 -3.45 -15.42
C ALA A 64 4.59 -4.09 -14.03
N PRO A 65 5.58 -3.95 -13.12
CA PRO A 65 5.44 -4.43 -11.76
C PRO A 65 4.29 -3.70 -11.06
N THR A 66 3.59 -4.44 -10.22
CA THR A 66 2.45 -3.93 -9.44
C THR A 66 2.94 -3.52 -8.05
N GLY A 67 2.40 -2.41 -7.56
CA GLY A 67 2.81 -1.91 -6.26
C GLY A 67 2.08 -0.63 -5.85
N TRP A 68 2.43 -0.13 -4.67
CA TRP A 68 1.99 1.17 -4.21
C TRP A 68 3.16 2.09 -3.97
N LEU A 69 2.89 3.38 -4.05
CA LEU A 69 3.80 4.43 -3.61
C LEU A 69 3.15 5.19 -2.45
N LEU A 70 3.71 5.01 -1.25
CA LEU A 70 3.15 5.56 -0.01
C LEU A 70 3.98 6.75 0.47
N GLY A 71 3.36 7.93 0.53
CA GLY A 71 3.98 9.13 1.09
C GLY A 71 4.00 9.10 2.62
N PHE A 72 5.10 9.55 3.23
CA PHE A 72 5.22 9.61 4.70
C PHE A 72 5.64 10.99 5.23
N ALA A 73 6.10 11.91 4.37
CA ALA A 73 6.76 13.14 4.83
C ALA A 73 5.85 14.07 5.64
N ALA A 74 4.57 14.14 5.27
CA ALA A 74 3.58 15.04 5.86
C ALA A 74 2.89 14.49 7.13
N PHE A 75 3.16 13.24 7.51
CA PHE A 75 2.41 12.55 8.56
C PHE A 75 3.26 12.30 9.80
N THR A 76 2.63 12.38 10.98
CA THR A 76 3.19 11.92 12.24
C THR A 76 3.27 10.40 12.30
N PRO A 77 4.11 9.80 13.17
CA PRO A 77 4.13 8.34 13.36
C PRO A 77 2.75 7.75 13.71
N TYR A 78 1.95 8.48 14.48
CA TYR A 78 0.59 8.07 14.86
C TYR A 78 -0.36 8.04 13.64
N GLU A 79 -0.32 9.07 12.80
CA GLU A 79 -1.11 9.12 11.57
C GLU A 79 -0.68 8.04 10.57
N ILE A 80 0.62 7.76 10.47
CA ILE A 80 1.16 6.67 9.64
C ILE A 80 0.59 5.33 10.09
N GLU A 81 0.69 5.01 11.37
CA GLU A 81 0.20 3.74 11.93
C GLU A 81 -1.31 3.58 11.73
N ASN A 82 -2.09 4.63 11.97
CA ASN A 82 -3.54 4.60 11.76
C ASN A 82 -3.92 4.48 10.28
N GLY A 83 -3.21 5.18 9.39
CA GLY A 83 -3.43 5.08 7.95
C GLY A 83 -3.15 3.66 7.44
N VAL A 84 -2.07 3.03 7.91
CA VAL A 84 -1.74 1.64 7.58
C VAL A 84 -2.79 0.66 8.11
N LYS A 85 -3.28 0.83 9.34
CA LYS A 85 -4.36 0.02 9.91
C LYS A 85 -5.68 0.17 9.14
N LEU A 86 -6.01 1.38 8.74
CA LEU A 86 -7.19 1.65 7.91
C LEU A 86 -7.07 1.00 6.53
N LEU A 87 -5.88 1.05 5.93
CA LEU A 87 -5.60 0.36 4.67
C LEU A 87 -5.78 -1.15 4.82
N ARG A 88 -5.23 -1.76 5.87
CA ARG A 88 -5.42 -3.19 6.16
C ARG A 88 -6.90 -3.54 6.26
N ALA A 89 -7.68 -2.77 7.02
CA ALA A 89 -9.11 -3.01 7.17
C ALA A 89 -9.86 -2.94 5.82
N ALA A 90 -9.51 -1.98 4.97
CA ALA A 90 -10.09 -1.83 3.64
C ALA A 90 -9.79 -3.03 2.74
N LEU A 91 -8.56 -3.54 2.77
CA LEU A 91 -8.12 -4.69 1.99
C LEU A 91 -8.77 -6.00 2.48
N CYS A 92 -8.85 -6.22 3.79
CA CYS A 92 -9.56 -7.38 4.35
C CYS A 92 -11.04 -7.38 3.96
N ALA A 93 -11.69 -6.22 4.02
CA ALA A 93 -13.09 -6.09 3.60
C ALA A 93 -13.27 -6.38 2.11
N GLU A 94 -12.30 -6.04 1.27
CA GLU A 94 -12.33 -6.36 -0.16
C GLU A 94 -12.18 -7.85 -0.43
N ASN A 95 -11.20 -8.50 0.20
CA ASN A 95 -10.99 -9.94 0.06
C ASN A 95 -12.25 -10.73 0.48
N ALA A 96 -12.94 -10.29 1.55
CA ALA A 96 -14.18 -10.91 2.00
C ALA A 96 -15.33 -10.76 0.99
N ARG A 97 -15.40 -9.65 0.24
CA ARG A 97 -16.41 -9.48 -0.83
C ARG A 97 -16.16 -10.42 -1.99
N GLN A 98 -14.89 -10.69 -2.31
CA GLN A 98 -14.53 -11.58 -3.42
C GLN A 98 -14.79 -13.04 -3.10
N ALA A 99 -14.55 -13.47 -1.86
CA ALA A 99 -14.83 -14.85 -1.44
C ALA A 99 -16.32 -15.23 -1.46
N GLY A 100 -17.22 -14.23 -1.55
CA GLY A 100 -18.67 -14.43 -1.62
C GLY A 100 -19.30 -14.22 -3.00
N SER A 101 -18.51 -13.95 -4.05
CA SER A 101 -18.95 -13.89 -5.47
C SER A 101 -18.53 -15.16 -6.20
#